data_AF-A0ABD8AX26-F1
#
_entry.id   AF-A0ABD8AX26-F1
#
_cell.length_a   1.000
_cell.length_b   1.000
_cell.length_c   1.000
_cell.angle_alpha   90.00
_cell.angle_beta   90.00
_cell.angle_gamma   90.00
#
_symmetry.space_group_name_H-M   'P 1'
#
loop_
_entity.id
_entity.type
_entity.pdbx_description
1 polymer ?
#
loop_
_entity_poly.entity_id
_entity_poly.type
_entity_poly.pdbx_seq_one_letter_code
_entity_poly.pdbx_strand_id
1 'polypeptide(L)'
;MRYRTKEWYELCQQTGLHFGMRVHRGTYELDEALFLRRYKRKEKEYVEFQREMYNTDPRFLLEQNGHVFVPAEKFLSGNEISEDDKKVYQMPAEERERIEKLIADYDVRPPFDELQHRIAFKEMQEWDYKHQKERLPKEIYEQIADIRVFTLGYCTREVMLQLKKQSAENRREMERVSNEYREAILAQDIPDEIRSRVQFHDCTVMELLTGDEVVIRFDTRGGFTNINKLTLVAPEILKQDGEIVGSYWLYQELYRIDNVYELHVLFDGENMPELIVRCADILVEEE
;
A
#
# COMPACT_ATOMS: atom_id res chain seq x y z
N MET A 1 -3.93 19.05 -3.69
CA MET A 1 -2.52 18.72 -3.32
C MET A 1 -1.54 19.41 -4.29
N ARG A 2 -0.25 19.67 -3.94
CA ARG A 2 0.73 20.34 -4.84
C ARG A 2 1.70 19.37 -5.52
N TYR A 3 2.12 18.30 -4.85
CA TYR A 3 3.09 17.32 -5.35
C TYR A 3 2.52 15.91 -5.38
N ARG A 4 2.02 15.41 -4.24
CA ARG A 4 1.46 14.05 -4.09
C ARG A 4 0.00 13.98 -4.57
N THR A 5 -0.28 14.56 -5.73
CA THR A 5 -1.64 14.67 -6.27
C THR A 5 -2.25 13.32 -6.65
N LYS A 6 -3.54 13.33 -6.97
CA LYS A 6 -4.25 12.19 -7.55
C LYS A 6 -3.51 11.62 -8.78
N GLU A 7 -3.07 12.48 -9.69
CA GLU A 7 -2.35 12.08 -10.91
C GLU A 7 -1.00 11.45 -10.57
N TRP A 8 -0.28 11.99 -9.58
CA TRP A 8 0.95 11.38 -9.08
C TRP A 8 0.69 10.01 -8.46
N TYR A 9 -0.38 9.86 -7.68
CA TYR A 9 -0.77 8.56 -7.13
C TYR A 9 -1.10 7.54 -8.23
N GLU A 10 -1.91 7.91 -9.22
CA GLU A 10 -2.23 7.05 -10.36
C GLU A 10 -0.96 6.63 -11.14
N LEU A 11 -0.02 7.56 -11.32
CA LEU A 11 1.28 7.29 -11.90
C LEU A 11 2.08 6.26 -11.09
N CYS A 12 2.08 6.37 -9.75
CA CYS A 12 2.75 5.42 -8.85
C CYS A 12 2.24 3.98 -9.06
N GLN A 13 0.93 3.81 -9.25
CA GLN A 13 0.30 2.51 -9.52
C GLN A 13 0.77 1.87 -10.84
N GLN A 14 1.38 2.65 -11.73
CA GLN A 14 1.84 2.22 -13.05
C GLN A 14 3.38 2.14 -13.18
N THR A 15 4.12 2.15 -12.07
CA THR A 15 5.60 2.04 -12.09
C THR A 15 6.11 0.60 -12.24
N GLY A 16 5.21 -0.38 -12.17
CA GLY A 16 5.51 -1.82 -12.15
C GLY A 16 4.73 -2.66 -13.16
N LEU A 17 4.22 -2.06 -14.24
CA LEU A 17 3.31 -2.72 -15.20
C LEU A 17 3.88 -4.01 -15.84
N HIS A 18 5.19 -4.17 -15.87
CA HIS A 18 5.87 -5.33 -16.43
C HIS A 18 6.14 -6.46 -15.41
N PHE A 19 5.91 -6.22 -14.11
CA PHE A 19 6.15 -7.22 -13.07
C PHE A 19 5.19 -8.39 -13.20
N GLY A 20 5.70 -9.61 -12.98
CA GLY A 20 4.95 -10.85 -13.17
C GLY A 20 4.73 -11.28 -14.63
N MET A 21 5.00 -10.40 -15.61
CA MET A 21 4.77 -10.68 -17.02
C MET A 21 5.87 -11.54 -17.66
N ARG A 22 5.49 -12.38 -18.63
CA ARG A 22 6.39 -13.25 -19.41
C ARG A 22 6.05 -13.21 -20.89
N VAL A 23 7.06 -13.18 -21.75
CA VAL A 23 6.86 -13.25 -23.20
C VAL A 23 6.47 -14.67 -23.60
N HIS A 24 5.43 -14.82 -24.42
CA HIS A 24 4.99 -16.12 -24.92
C HIS A 24 4.55 -16.04 -26.40
N ARG A 25 4.98 -16.97 -27.26
CA ARG A 25 4.74 -16.88 -28.71
C ARG A 25 3.27 -17.04 -29.13
N GLY A 26 2.44 -17.68 -28.32
CA GLY A 26 1.01 -17.84 -28.62
C GLY A 26 0.13 -16.66 -28.19
N THR A 27 0.69 -15.51 -27.78
CA THR A 27 -0.10 -14.35 -27.30
C THR A 27 -0.37 -13.30 -28.38
N TYR A 28 0.03 -13.56 -29.62
CA TYR A 28 -0.23 -12.67 -30.75
C TYR A 28 -1.68 -12.78 -31.28
N GLU A 29 -2.41 -13.80 -30.85
CA GLU A 29 -3.76 -14.12 -31.32
C GLU A 29 -4.62 -14.58 -30.13
N LEU A 30 -5.94 -14.56 -30.33
CA LEU A 30 -6.89 -15.15 -29.39
C LEU A 30 -6.81 -16.69 -29.47
N ASP A 31 -6.19 -17.33 -28.48
CA ASP A 31 -5.99 -18.79 -28.43
C ASP A 31 -6.62 -19.39 -27.16
N GLU A 32 -7.81 -19.98 -27.33
CA GLU A 32 -8.56 -20.61 -26.25
C GLU A 32 -7.81 -21.80 -25.61
N ALA A 33 -7.11 -22.59 -26.43
CA ALA A 33 -6.36 -23.74 -25.94
C ALA A 33 -5.16 -23.29 -25.11
N LEU A 34 -4.50 -22.20 -25.50
CA LEU A 34 -3.47 -21.56 -24.69
C LEU A 34 -4.05 -21.04 -23.38
N PHE A 35 -5.13 -20.27 -23.44
CA PHE A 35 -5.79 -19.70 -22.26
C PHE A 35 -6.12 -20.80 -21.24
N LEU A 36 -6.87 -21.84 -21.62
CA LEU A 36 -7.28 -22.91 -20.72
C LEU A 36 -6.09 -23.65 -20.09
N ARG A 37 -5.03 -23.92 -20.87
CA ARG A 37 -3.81 -24.55 -20.34
C ARG A 37 -3.10 -23.66 -19.31
N ARG A 38 -3.01 -22.35 -19.57
CA ARG A 38 -2.34 -21.40 -18.67
C ARG A 38 -3.18 -21.12 -17.44
N TYR A 39 -4.49 -20.99 -17.58
CA TYR A 39 -5.44 -20.82 -16.49
C TYR A 39 -5.33 -21.98 -15.50
N LYS A 40 -5.46 -23.23 -15.97
CA LYS A 40 -5.38 -24.42 -15.09
C LYS A 40 -4.05 -24.50 -14.35
N ARG A 41 -2.95 -24.13 -15.01
CA ARG A 41 -1.63 -24.08 -14.36
C ARG A 41 -1.58 -23.00 -13.28
N LYS A 42 -2.08 -21.79 -13.56
CA LYS A 42 -2.07 -20.66 -12.63
C LYS A 42 -3.00 -20.86 -11.45
N GLU A 43 -4.17 -21.43 -11.67
CA GLU A 43 -5.09 -21.85 -10.61
C GLU A 43 -4.42 -22.87 -9.68
N LYS A 44 -3.73 -23.87 -10.24
CA LYS A 44 -2.98 -24.84 -9.45
C LYS A 44 -1.86 -24.18 -8.63
N GLU A 45 -1.04 -23.33 -9.26
CA GLU A 45 0.03 -22.58 -8.57
C GLU A 45 -0.53 -21.71 -7.42
N TYR A 46 -1.68 -21.06 -7.64
CA TYR A 46 -2.37 -20.27 -6.62
C TYR A 46 -2.88 -21.13 -5.45
N VAL A 47 -3.57 -22.23 -5.73
CA VAL A 47 -4.10 -23.14 -4.70
C VAL A 47 -2.96 -23.76 -3.89
N GLU A 48 -1.86 -24.15 -4.53
CA GLU A 48 -0.67 -24.67 -3.84
C GLU A 48 -0.08 -23.61 -2.90
N PHE A 49 0.08 -22.36 -3.36
CA PHE A 49 0.53 -21.27 -2.52
C PHE A 49 -0.40 -20.98 -1.34
N GLN A 50 -1.73 -20.95 -1.57
CA GLN A 50 -2.71 -20.77 -0.48
C GLN A 50 -2.64 -21.90 0.54
N ARG A 51 -2.41 -23.13 0.09
CA ARG A 51 -2.22 -24.30 0.96
C ARG A 51 -0.94 -24.20 1.78
N GLU A 52 0.17 -23.74 1.19
CA GLU A 52 1.42 -23.49 1.90
C GLU A 52 1.25 -22.44 3.00
N MET A 53 0.60 -21.32 2.69
CA MET A 53 0.26 -20.28 3.68
C MET A 53 -0.65 -20.81 4.78
N TYR A 54 -1.69 -21.57 4.42
CA TYR A 54 -2.59 -22.21 5.38
C TYR A 54 -1.91 -23.18 6.33
N ASN A 55 -0.83 -23.82 5.88
CA ASN A 55 -0.07 -24.81 6.64
C ASN A 55 1.13 -24.20 7.37
N THR A 56 1.32 -22.89 7.30
CA THR A 56 2.40 -22.22 8.03
C THR A 56 2.04 -22.16 9.51
N ASP A 57 2.70 -22.98 10.32
CA ASP A 57 2.42 -23.07 11.76
C ASP A 57 2.97 -21.84 12.49
N PRO A 58 2.11 -20.96 13.05
CA PRO A 58 2.50 -19.69 13.66
C PRO A 58 3.46 -19.84 14.86
N ARG A 59 3.65 -21.06 15.40
CA ARG A 59 4.65 -21.34 16.43
C ARG A 59 6.07 -20.94 16.01
N PHE A 60 6.37 -20.91 14.72
CA PHE A 60 7.67 -20.42 14.22
C PHE A 60 7.98 -18.98 14.67
N LEU A 61 6.96 -18.17 14.95
CA LEU A 61 7.14 -16.80 15.44
C LEU A 61 7.73 -16.78 16.86
N LEU A 62 7.40 -17.78 17.69
CA LEU A 62 7.95 -17.89 19.04
C LEU A 62 9.46 -18.20 19.03
N GLU A 63 9.96 -18.82 17.96
CA GLU A 63 11.40 -19.14 17.80
C GLU A 63 12.26 -17.87 17.67
N GLN A 64 11.66 -16.72 17.35
CA GLN A 64 12.38 -15.45 17.30
C GLN A 64 12.76 -14.93 18.68
N ASN A 65 12.07 -15.33 19.74
CA ASN A 65 12.39 -14.89 21.09
C ASN A 65 13.76 -15.44 21.51
N GLY A 66 14.65 -14.56 21.99
CA GLY A 66 16.04 -14.90 22.28
C GLY A 66 16.96 -14.86 21.07
N HIS A 67 16.46 -14.53 19.88
CA HIS A 67 17.29 -14.35 18.69
C HIS A 67 18.26 -13.19 18.89
N VAL A 68 19.52 -13.43 18.57
CA VAL A 68 20.59 -12.43 18.66
C VAL A 68 20.68 -11.67 17.34
N PHE A 69 20.49 -10.37 17.38
CA PHE A 69 20.55 -9.50 16.22
C PHE A 69 21.47 -8.31 16.45
N VAL A 70 21.91 -7.70 15.36
CA VAL A 70 22.68 -6.45 15.40
C VAL A 70 21.75 -5.32 14.98
N PRO A 71 21.64 -4.22 15.74
CA PRO A 71 20.84 -3.07 15.34
C PRO A 71 21.25 -2.58 13.94
N ALA A 72 20.26 -2.23 13.11
CA ALA A 72 20.49 -1.83 11.73
C ALA A 72 21.48 -0.66 11.60
N GLU A 73 21.40 0.32 12.51
CA GLU A 73 22.33 1.46 12.58
C GLU A 73 23.80 1.03 12.68
N LYS A 74 24.09 0.02 13.50
CA LYS A 74 25.44 -0.53 13.68
C LYS A 74 25.88 -1.31 12.47
N PHE A 75 25.00 -2.15 11.94
CA PHE A 75 25.26 -2.91 10.72
C PHE A 75 25.57 -2.00 9.52
N LEU A 76 24.83 -0.89 9.38
CA LEU A 76 24.99 0.08 8.29
C LEU A 76 26.17 1.04 8.48
N SER A 77 26.74 1.14 9.69
CA SER A 77 27.86 2.04 9.98
C SER A 77 29.18 1.61 9.33
N GLY A 78 29.30 0.36 8.87
CA GLY A 78 30.52 -0.19 8.27
C GLY A 78 31.67 -0.44 9.26
N ASN A 79 31.45 -0.20 10.56
CA ASN A 79 32.41 -0.51 11.61
C ASN A 79 32.43 -2.02 11.93
N GLU A 80 33.53 -2.48 12.53
CA GLU A 80 33.64 -3.85 13.01
C GLU A 80 32.61 -4.11 14.11
N ILE A 81 31.78 -5.15 13.93
CA ILE A 81 30.70 -5.51 14.85
C ILE A 81 31.30 -6.31 16.00
N SER A 82 31.21 -5.78 17.23
CA SER A 82 31.65 -6.46 18.43
C SER A 82 30.54 -7.31 19.07
N GLU A 83 30.88 -8.16 20.05
CA GLU A 83 29.88 -8.89 20.83
C GLU A 83 28.94 -7.94 21.60
N ASP A 84 29.42 -6.77 22.02
CA ASP A 84 28.63 -5.76 22.74
C ASP A 84 27.59 -5.07 21.84
N ASP A 85 27.76 -5.12 20.52
CA ASP A 85 26.80 -4.58 19.56
C ASP A 85 25.62 -5.54 19.31
N LYS A 86 25.69 -6.78 19.82
CA LYS A 86 24.63 -7.77 19.68
C LYS A 86 23.54 -7.54 20.72
N LYS A 87 22.29 -7.50 20.28
CA LYS A 87 21.10 -7.45 21.14
C LYS A 87 20.36 -8.77 21.07
N VAL A 88 19.81 -9.17 22.21
CA VAL A 88 18.89 -10.31 22.30
C VAL A 88 17.48 -9.75 22.18
N TYR A 89 16.75 -10.20 21.16
CA TYR A 89 15.34 -9.84 21.06
C TYR A 89 14.56 -10.51 22.18
N GLN A 90 13.89 -9.70 22.98
CA GLN A 90 12.93 -10.16 23.99
C GLN A 90 11.54 -9.84 23.48
N MET A 91 10.78 -10.88 23.21
CA MET A 91 9.41 -10.77 22.74
C MET A 91 8.54 -10.10 23.81
N PRO A 92 7.87 -8.98 23.50
CA PRO A 92 6.91 -8.36 24.40
C PRO A 92 5.77 -9.32 24.78
N ALA A 93 5.20 -9.15 25.97
CA ALA A 93 4.10 -9.99 26.45
C ALA A 93 2.86 -9.93 25.53
N GLU A 94 2.51 -8.74 25.04
CA GLU A 94 1.40 -8.52 24.11
C GLU A 94 1.60 -9.25 22.77
N GLU A 95 2.81 -9.21 22.23
CA GLU A 95 3.16 -9.92 20.99
C GLU A 95 3.06 -11.44 21.20
N ARG A 96 3.55 -11.93 22.34
CA ARG A 96 3.43 -13.33 22.70
C ARG A 96 1.97 -13.76 22.84
N GLU A 97 1.13 -12.99 23.52
CA GLU A 97 -0.31 -13.27 23.66
C GLU A 97 -1.00 -13.32 22.29
N ARG A 98 -0.66 -12.39 21.39
CA ARG A 98 -1.13 -12.41 20.01
C ARG A 98 -0.72 -13.70 19.29
N ILE A 99 0.52 -14.14 19.43
CA ILE A 99 0.99 -15.39 18.80
C ILE A 99 0.29 -16.61 19.41
N GLU A 100 0.11 -16.65 20.73
CA GLU A 100 -0.64 -17.72 21.41
C GLU A 100 -2.09 -17.81 20.91
N LYS A 101 -2.74 -16.67 20.63
CA LYS A 101 -4.05 -16.63 19.98
C LYS A 101 -4.00 -17.17 18.54
N LEU A 102 -3.01 -16.78 17.74
CA LEU A 102 -2.82 -17.32 16.38
C LEU A 102 -2.62 -18.84 16.40
N ILE A 103 -1.90 -19.37 17.39
CA ILE A 103 -1.71 -20.81 17.58
C ILE A 103 -3.03 -21.50 17.93
N ALA A 104 -3.81 -20.93 18.84
CA ALA A 104 -5.11 -21.47 19.20
C ALA A 104 -6.06 -21.51 17.98
N ASP A 105 -6.13 -20.43 17.21
CA ASP A 105 -6.91 -20.35 15.97
C ASP A 105 -6.40 -21.36 14.92
N TYR A 106 -5.07 -21.52 14.82
CA TYR A 106 -4.43 -22.49 13.95
C TYR A 106 -4.81 -23.93 14.33
N ASP A 107 -4.76 -24.31 15.61
CA ASP A 107 -5.00 -25.69 16.04
C ASP A 107 -6.46 -26.14 15.86
N VAL A 108 -7.42 -25.22 15.94
CA VAL A 108 -8.86 -25.52 15.81
C VAL A 108 -9.41 -25.32 14.40
N ARG A 109 -8.58 -24.86 13.45
CA ARG A 109 -9.04 -24.52 12.11
C ARG A 109 -9.58 -25.75 11.36
N PRO A 110 -10.54 -25.56 10.44
CA PRO A 110 -11.05 -26.66 9.61
C PRO A 110 -9.96 -27.22 8.68
N PRO A 111 -10.25 -28.27 7.88
CA PRO A 111 -9.36 -28.63 6.78
C PRO A 111 -9.31 -27.53 5.71
N PHE A 112 -8.20 -27.44 4.98
CA PHE A 112 -8.05 -26.52 3.85
C PHE A 112 -9.10 -26.76 2.76
N ASP A 113 -9.89 -25.73 2.43
CA ASP A 113 -10.92 -25.78 1.40
C ASP A 113 -10.36 -25.39 0.02
N GLU A 114 -9.96 -26.41 -0.74
CA GLU A 114 -9.46 -26.22 -2.10
C GLU A 114 -10.50 -25.64 -3.06
N LEU A 115 -11.78 -25.96 -2.89
CA LEU A 115 -12.83 -25.48 -3.79
C LEU A 115 -13.06 -23.99 -3.61
N GLN A 116 -13.10 -23.52 -2.36
CA GLN A 116 -13.23 -22.10 -2.05
C GLN A 116 -12.11 -21.28 -2.70
N HIS A 117 -10.85 -21.75 -2.62
CA HIS A 117 -9.73 -21.04 -3.23
C HIS A 117 -9.76 -21.05 -4.77
N ARG A 118 -10.31 -22.10 -5.41
CA ARG A 118 -10.53 -22.09 -6.87
C ARG A 118 -11.60 -21.08 -7.29
N ILE A 119 -12.67 -20.96 -6.51
CA ILE A 119 -13.72 -19.94 -6.72
C ILE A 119 -13.10 -18.55 -6.57
N ALA A 120 -12.36 -18.30 -5.49
CA ALA A 120 -11.69 -17.03 -5.26
C ALA A 120 -10.70 -16.67 -6.38
N PHE A 121 -9.93 -17.66 -6.88
CA PHE A 121 -9.04 -17.44 -8.03
C PHE A 121 -9.82 -17.00 -9.27
N LYS A 122 -10.95 -17.65 -9.56
CA LYS A 122 -11.80 -17.29 -10.70
C LYS A 122 -12.35 -15.87 -10.56
N GLU A 123 -12.86 -15.50 -9.39
CA GLU A 123 -13.39 -14.17 -9.11
C GLU A 123 -12.31 -13.09 -9.26
N MET A 124 -11.11 -13.34 -8.74
CA MET A 124 -9.94 -12.47 -8.92
C MET A 124 -9.62 -12.27 -10.41
N GLN A 125 -9.62 -13.34 -11.21
CA GLN A 125 -9.37 -13.24 -12.65
C GLN A 125 -10.46 -12.43 -13.37
N GLU A 126 -11.74 -12.66 -13.05
CA GLU A 126 -12.86 -11.90 -13.64
C GLU A 126 -12.80 -10.41 -13.28
N TRP A 127 -12.41 -10.10 -12.05
CA TRP A 127 -12.17 -8.73 -11.61
C TRP A 127 -11.01 -8.12 -12.39
N ASP A 128 -9.88 -8.80 -12.48
CA ASP A 128 -8.71 -8.30 -13.20
C ASP A 128 -9.03 -8.01 -14.68
N TYR A 129 -9.74 -8.92 -15.37
CA TYR A 129 -10.11 -8.71 -16.79
C TYR A 129 -10.87 -7.41 -17.02
N LYS A 130 -11.79 -7.06 -16.10
CA LYS A 130 -12.63 -5.85 -16.22
C LYS A 130 -11.81 -4.58 -16.05
N HIS A 131 -10.85 -4.58 -15.12
CA HIS A 131 -10.11 -3.38 -14.73
C HIS A 131 -8.79 -3.19 -15.49
N GLN A 132 -8.32 -4.18 -16.28
CA GLN A 132 -7.11 -3.99 -17.09
C GLN A 132 -7.19 -2.79 -18.04
N LYS A 133 -8.38 -2.48 -18.57
CA LYS A 133 -8.58 -1.35 -19.48
C LYS A 133 -8.30 0.00 -18.81
N GLU A 134 -8.59 0.11 -17.54
CA GLU A 134 -8.38 1.33 -16.74
C GLU A 134 -6.92 1.42 -16.26
N ARG A 135 -6.28 0.27 -16.01
CA ARG A 135 -4.91 0.19 -15.48
C ARG A 135 -3.82 0.38 -16.52
N LEU A 136 -4.08 0.04 -17.78
CA LEU A 136 -3.09 0.07 -18.85
C LEU A 136 -3.23 1.33 -19.71
N PRO A 137 -2.11 1.90 -20.18
CA PRO A 137 -2.16 2.88 -21.26
C PRO A 137 -2.91 2.31 -22.46
N LYS A 138 -3.80 3.13 -23.03
CA LYS A 138 -4.71 2.73 -24.11
C LYS A 138 -3.96 2.08 -25.28
N GLU A 139 -2.83 2.66 -25.67
CA GLU A 139 -2.01 2.20 -26.79
C GLU A 139 -1.45 0.80 -26.55
N ILE A 140 -1.11 0.47 -25.29
CA ILE A 140 -0.63 -0.88 -24.93
C ILE A 140 -1.81 -1.85 -24.88
N TYR A 141 -2.93 -1.43 -24.29
CA TYR A 141 -4.14 -2.26 -24.18
C TYR A 141 -4.63 -2.73 -25.55
N GLU A 142 -4.68 -1.83 -26.53
CA GLU A 142 -5.14 -2.13 -27.89
C GLU A 142 -4.23 -3.13 -28.65
N GLN A 143 -3.00 -3.36 -28.20
CA GLN A 143 -2.08 -4.34 -28.79
C GLN A 143 -2.21 -5.74 -28.19
N ILE A 144 -3.00 -5.91 -27.14
CA ILE A 144 -3.19 -7.20 -26.46
C ILE A 144 -4.28 -7.98 -27.19
N ALA A 145 -3.91 -9.11 -27.81
CA ALA A 145 -4.84 -9.95 -28.56
C ALA A 145 -5.81 -10.74 -27.66
N ASP A 146 -5.35 -11.19 -26.49
CA ASP A 146 -6.18 -11.88 -25.50
C ASP A 146 -5.88 -11.35 -24.09
N ILE A 147 -6.79 -10.52 -23.57
CA ILE A 147 -6.65 -9.91 -22.24
C ILE A 147 -6.63 -10.95 -21.12
N ARG A 148 -7.26 -12.12 -21.33
CA ARG A 148 -7.31 -13.19 -20.33
C ARG A 148 -5.93 -13.82 -20.14
N VAL A 149 -5.24 -14.06 -21.25
CA VAL A 149 -3.86 -14.57 -21.25
C VAL A 149 -2.89 -13.51 -20.70
N PHE A 150 -3.14 -12.24 -21.00
CA PHE A 150 -2.39 -11.12 -20.42
C PHE A 150 -2.48 -11.08 -18.90
N THR A 151 -3.69 -11.12 -18.34
CA THR A 151 -3.93 -11.13 -16.89
C THR A 151 -3.28 -12.34 -16.20
N LEU A 152 -3.15 -13.48 -16.89
CA LEU A 152 -2.41 -14.65 -16.39
C LEU A 152 -0.87 -14.47 -16.36
N GLY A 153 -0.38 -13.29 -16.76
CA GLY A 153 1.03 -12.91 -16.73
C GLY A 153 1.77 -13.16 -18.05
N TYR A 154 1.09 -13.19 -19.19
CA TYR A 154 1.72 -13.48 -20.48
C TYR A 154 1.43 -12.45 -21.56
N CYS A 155 2.46 -11.94 -22.23
CA CYS A 155 2.30 -10.95 -23.29
C CYS A 155 3.20 -11.23 -24.51
N THR A 156 3.07 -10.42 -25.55
CA THR A 156 3.98 -10.43 -26.69
C THR A 156 5.31 -9.76 -26.31
N ARG A 157 6.32 -9.91 -27.16
CA ARG A 157 7.62 -9.25 -26.92
C ARG A 157 7.50 -7.73 -27.00
N GLU A 158 6.69 -7.24 -27.93
CA GLU A 158 6.45 -5.83 -28.20
C GLU A 158 5.74 -5.16 -27.01
N VAL A 159 4.68 -5.79 -26.50
CA VAL A 159 3.97 -5.33 -25.30
C VAL A 159 4.89 -5.33 -24.09
N MET A 160 5.69 -6.38 -23.87
CA MET A 160 6.66 -6.43 -22.77
C MET A 160 7.65 -5.26 -22.81
N LEU A 161 8.17 -4.91 -23.99
CA LEU A 161 9.10 -3.77 -24.14
C LEU A 161 8.42 -2.44 -23.82
N GLN A 162 7.18 -2.25 -24.26
CA GLN A 162 6.40 -1.04 -23.97
C GLN A 162 6.06 -0.92 -22.48
N LEU A 163 5.62 -2.01 -21.83
CA LEU A 163 5.36 -2.03 -20.39
C LEU A 163 6.61 -1.64 -19.59
N LYS A 164 7.78 -2.16 -19.96
CA LYS A 164 9.06 -1.81 -19.32
C LYS A 164 9.43 -0.36 -19.53
N LYS A 165 9.28 0.15 -20.76
CA LYS A 165 9.55 1.55 -21.09
C LYS A 165 8.65 2.47 -20.26
N GLN A 166 7.34 2.24 -20.28
CA GLN A 166 6.38 3.03 -19.53
C GLN A 166 6.64 2.96 -18.02
N SER A 167 6.90 1.77 -17.49
CA SER A 167 7.23 1.59 -16.06
C SER A 167 8.46 2.42 -15.65
N ALA A 168 9.49 2.47 -16.51
CA ALA A 168 10.70 3.25 -16.24
C ALA A 168 10.46 4.76 -16.35
N GLU A 169 9.66 5.21 -17.31
CA GLU A 169 9.27 6.61 -17.46
C GLU A 169 8.44 7.08 -16.26
N ASN A 170 7.42 6.29 -15.88
CA ASN A 170 6.59 6.57 -14.71
C ASN A 170 7.42 6.60 -13.42
N ARG A 171 8.38 5.69 -13.26
CA ARG A 171 9.27 5.68 -12.09
C ARG A 171 10.11 6.94 -12.00
N ARG A 172 10.72 7.39 -13.12
CA ARG A 172 11.52 8.62 -13.13
C ARG A 172 10.71 9.84 -12.72
N GLU A 173 9.48 9.93 -13.23
CA GLU A 173 8.60 11.06 -12.92
C GLU A 173 8.11 11.01 -11.47
N MET A 174 7.75 9.81 -10.98
CA MET A 174 7.39 9.59 -9.58
C MET A 174 8.55 9.98 -8.64
N GLU A 175 9.78 9.58 -8.95
CA GLU A 175 10.99 9.93 -8.20
C GLU A 175 11.30 11.45 -8.26
N ARG A 176 11.13 12.08 -9.42
CA ARG A 176 11.29 13.54 -9.59
C ARG A 176 10.36 14.30 -8.64
N VAL A 177 9.07 14.00 -8.69
CA VAL A 177 8.05 14.65 -7.84
C VAL A 177 8.30 14.35 -6.36
N SER A 178 8.70 13.12 -6.03
CA SER A 178 9.02 12.73 -4.64
C SER A 178 10.21 13.53 -4.08
N ASN A 179 11.23 13.78 -4.91
CA ASN A 179 12.39 14.58 -4.52
C ASN A 179 12.03 16.06 -4.35
N GLU A 180 11.27 16.63 -5.28
CA GLU A 180 10.78 18.02 -5.17
C GLU A 180 9.89 18.22 -3.95
N TYR A 181 8.99 17.27 -3.68
CA TYR A 181 8.19 17.25 -2.46
C TYR A 181 9.07 17.23 -1.21
N ARG A 182 10.06 16.34 -1.16
CA ARG A 182 10.97 16.22 -0.02
C ARG A 182 11.72 17.52 0.24
N GLU A 183 12.26 18.16 -0.80
CA GLU A 183 12.94 19.45 -0.69
C GLU A 183 11.99 20.56 -0.20
N ALA A 184 10.80 20.64 -0.79
CA ALA A 184 9.81 21.65 -0.43
C ALA A 184 9.34 21.53 1.02
N ILE A 185 9.14 20.31 1.51
CA ILE A 185 8.73 20.04 2.89
C ILE A 185 9.87 20.25 3.88
N LEU A 186 11.10 19.85 3.57
CA LEU A 186 12.25 20.13 4.42
C LEU A 186 12.52 21.63 4.58
N ALA A 187 12.17 22.44 3.58
CA ALA A 187 12.24 23.89 3.66
C ALA A 187 11.12 24.53 4.52
N GLN A 188 10.08 23.77 4.89
CA GLN A 188 9.03 24.28 5.79
C GLN A 188 9.52 24.31 7.23
N ASP A 189 9.32 25.45 7.90
CA ASP A 189 9.55 25.62 9.33
C ASP A 189 8.37 25.03 10.15
N ILE A 190 8.29 23.70 10.12
CA ILE A 190 7.31 22.91 10.87
C ILE A 190 8.06 22.10 11.92
N PRO A 191 7.69 22.20 13.22
CA PRO A 191 8.28 21.40 14.28
C PRO A 191 8.20 19.90 13.99
N ASP A 192 9.27 19.18 14.31
CA ASP A 192 9.33 17.72 14.10
C ASP A 192 8.22 16.97 14.84
N GLU A 193 7.80 17.46 16.01
CA GLU A 193 6.70 16.90 16.79
C GLU A 193 5.37 16.87 16.03
N ILE A 194 5.13 17.83 15.13
CA ILE A 194 3.94 17.82 14.27
C ILE A 194 4.24 16.97 13.02
N ARG A 195 5.38 17.22 12.37
CA ARG A 195 5.77 16.57 11.11
C ARG A 195 5.83 15.04 11.22
N SER A 196 6.33 14.50 12.32
CA SER A 196 6.48 13.06 12.52
C SER A 196 5.18 12.37 12.95
N ARG A 197 4.24 13.12 13.56
CA ARG A 197 3.01 12.56 14.14
C ARG A 197 1.80 12.66 13.22
N VAL A 198 1.78 13.61 12.27
CA VAL A 198 0.74 13.67 11.22
C VAL A 198 1.07 12.66 10.12
N GLN A 199 0.94 11.37 10.45
CA GLN A 199 1.18 10.23 9.55
C GLN A 199 0.12 9.17 9.76
N PHE A 200 -0.94 9.22 8.94
CA PHE A 200 -2.11 8.36 9.06
C PHE A 200 -2.27 7.42 7.85
N HIS A 201 -1.21 7.17 7.08
CA HIS A 201 -1.29 6.31 5.88
C HIS A 201 -1.93 4.96 6.23
N ASP A 202 -2.92 4.55 5.43
CA ASP A 202 -3.73 3.34 5.58
C ASP A 202 -4.67 3.32 6.82
N CYS A 203 -4.76 4.41 7.58
CA CYS A 203 -5.80 4.56 8.60
C CYS A 203 -7.16 4.86 7.95
N THR A 204 -8.22 4.24 8.47
CA THR A 204 -9.58 4.50 8.00
C THR A 204 -10.20 5.66 8.76
N VAL A 205 -10.80 6.63 8.05
CA VAL A 205 -11.55 7.71 8.69
C VAL A 205 -12.87 7.17 9.23
N MET A 206 -13.03 7.17 10.55
CA MET A 206 -14.26 6.73 11.22
C MET A 206 -15.24 7.87 11.45
N GLU A 207 -14.72 9.08 11.64
CA GLU A 207 -15.53 10.27 11.93
C GLU A 207 -14.81 11.52 11.42
N LEU A 208 -15.59 12.48 10.90
CA LEU A 208 -15.15 13.81 10.53
C LEU A 208 -16.15 14.83 11.10
N LEU A 209 -15.76 15.52 12.17
CA LEU A 209 -16.54 16.60 12.77
C LEU A 209 -16.01 17.94 12.27
N THR A 210 -16.92 18.87 11.96
CA THR A 210 -16.58 20.22 11.48
C THR A 210 -17.33 21.26 12.31
N GLY A 211 -16.68 22.38 12.62
CA GLY A 211 -17.20 23.44 13.49
C GLY A 211 -16.09 24.42 13.88
N ASP A 212 -16.06 24.82 15.15
CA ASP A 212 -14.96 25.63 15.72
C ASP A 212 -13.60 24.91 15.65
N GLU A 213 -13.64 23.58 15.55
CA GLU A 213 -12.52 22.70 15.28
C GLU A 213 -12.92 21.70 14.18
N VAL A 214 -11.92 21.15 13.48
CA VAL A 214 -12.08 19.97 12.63
C VAL A 214 -11.45 18.81 13.36
N VAL A 215 -12.24 17.76 13.65
CA VAL A 215 -11.76 16.56 14.34
C VAL A 215 -11.94 15.36 13.42
N ILE A 216 -10.86 14.59 13.23
CA ILE A 216 -10.86 13.34 12.47
C ILE A 216 -10.48 12.22 13.42
N ARG A 217 -11.30 11.17 13.47
CA ARG A 217 -11.02 9.94 14.22
C ARG A 217 -10.74 8.80 13.28
N PHE A 218 -9.81 7.94 13.66
CA PHE A 218 -9.28 6.90 12.82
C PHE A 218 -9.44 5.50 13.43
N ASP A 219 -9.69 4.52 12.58
CA ASP A 219 -9.34 3.13 12.86
C ASP A 219 -7.91 2.91 12.35
N THR A 220 -7.01 2.65 13.28
CA THR A 220 -5.57 2.57 13.02
C THR A 220 -5.09 1.16 12.68
N ARG A 221 -5.96 0.14 12.69
CA ARG A 221 -5.58 -1.27 12.49
C ARG A 221 -4.88 -1.54 11.15
N GLY A 222 -5.15 -0.71 10.13
CA GLY A 222 -4.49 -0.77 8.83
C GLY A 222 -3.21 0.05 8.71
N GLY A 223 -3.01 1.03 9.60
CA GLY A 223 -1.90 1.97 9.54
C GLY A 223 -0.70 1.61 10.42
N PHE A 224 0.29 2.50 10.45
CA PHE A 224 1.55 2.31 11.17
C PHE A 224 1.67 3.18 12.44
N THR A 225 0.54 3.62 12.99
CA THR A 225 0.48 4.52 14.16
C THR A 225 -0.63 4.10 15.12
N ASN A 226 -0.45 4.35 16.42
CA ASN A 226 -1.52 4.22 17.41
C ASN A 226 -2.32 5.52 17.61
N ILE A 227 -1.82 6.64 17.06
CA ILE A 227 -2.51 7.92 17.07
C ILE A 227 -3.81 7.77 16.27
N ASN A 228 -4.94 7.91 16.95
CA ASN A 228 -6.26 7.64 16.39
C ASN A 228 -7.12 8.92 16.29
N LYS A 229 -6.58 10.09 16.64
CA LYS A 229 -7.27 11.36 16.52
C LYS A 229 -6.37 12.49 16.03
N LEU A 230 -6.93 13.32 15.15
CA LEU A 230 -6.38 14.58 14.65
C LEU A 230 -7.39 15.70 14.90
N THR A 231 -6.95 16.79 15.53
CA THR A 231 -7.74 18.01 15.73
C THR A 231 -7.02 19.19 15.06
N LEU A 232 -7.75 19.94 14.23
CA LEU A 232 -7.29 21.17 13.59
C LEU A 232 -7.99 22.36 14.26
N VAL A 233 -7.21 23.21 14.90
CA VAL A 233 -7.70 24.32 15.73
C VAL A 233 -7.94 25.57 14.88
N ALA A 234 -9.09 26.21 15.07
CA ALA A 234 -9.54 27.38 14.28
C ALA A 234 -9.42 27.14 12.76
N PRO A 235 -10.14 26.12 12.23
CA PRO A 235 -9.97 25.66 10.86
C PRO A 235 -10.70 26.56 9.85
N GLU A 236 -10.11 26.66 8.67
CA GLU A 236 -10.71 27.17 7.45
C GLU A 236 -10.62 26.05 6.40
N ILE A 237 -11.75 25.41 6.10
CA ILE A 237 -11.81 24.37 5.07
C ILE A 237 -11.80 25.06 3.70
N LEU A 238 -10.68 24.91 2.98
CA LEU A 238 -10.51 25.47 1.64
C LEU A 238 -11.05 24.54 0.55
N LYS A 239 -11.04 23.23 0.81
CA LYS A 239 -11.52 22.20 -0.12
C LYS A 239 -11.98 20.96 0.64
N GLN A 240 -13.11 20.39 0.24
CA GLN A 240 -13.57 19.06 0.66
C GLN A 240 -14.32 18.42 -0.51
N ASP A 241 -13.71 17.42 -1.14
CA ASP A 241 -14.35 16.65 -2.20
C ASP A 241 -15.00 15.39 -1.62
N GLY A 242 -16.16 14.99 -2.14
CA GLY A 242 -16.75 13.68 -1.88
C GLY A 242 -17.07 13.35 -0.42
N GLU A 243 -17.29 12.06 -0.16
CA GLU A 243 -17.48 11.50 1.16
C GLU A 243 -16.14 10.99 1.70
N ILE A 244 -15.72 11.51 2.86
CA ILE A 244 -14.43 11.17 3.49
C ILE A 244 -14.59 10.06 4.54
N VAL A 245 -15.73 9.99 5.23
CA VAL A 245 -15.94 8.95 6.24
C VAL A 245 -15.98 7.57 5.57
N GLY A 246 -15.24 6.62 6.14
CA GLY A 246 -15.03 5.28 5.58
C GLY A 246 -13.88 5.17 4.58
N SER A 247 -13.27 6.29 4.16
CA SER A 247 -12.12 6.28 3.27
C SER A 247 -10.81 5.99 4.00
N TYR A 248 -9.81 5.50 3.27
CA TYR A 248 -8.44 5.35 3.77
C TYR A 248 -7.64 6.62 3.50
N TRP A 249 -6.82 7.05 4.46
CA TRP A 249 -5.87 8.12 4.25
C TRP A 249 -4.68 7.63 3.41
N LEU A 250 -4.47 8.20 2.23
CA LEU A 250 -3.37 7.81 1.34
C LEU A 250 -2.14 8.68 1.57
N TYR A 251 -2.26 9.97 1.31
CA TYR A 251 -1.13 10.90 1.35
C TYR A 251 -1.55 12.25 1.89
N GLN A 252 -0.59 12.95 2.48
CA GLN A 252 -0.77 14.29 3.02
C GLN A 252 0.32 15.25 2.55
N GLU A 253 0.08 16.54 2.64
CA GLU A 253 1.12 17.55 2.53
C GLU A 253 0.85 18.60 3.60
N LEU A 254 1.88 18.96 4.35
CA LEU A 254 1.73 19.93 5.43
C LEU A 254 2.64 21.11 5.15
N TYR A 255 2.05 22.29 5.03
CA TYR A 255 2.75 23.54 4.76
C TYR A 255 2.62 24.49 5.94
N ARG A 256 3.66 25.32 6.12
CA ARG A 256 3.63 26.50 6.99
C ARG A 256 3.49 27.73 6.10
N ILE A 257 2.37 28.42 6.20
CA ILE A 257 2.11 29.66 5.45
C ILE A 257 1.93 30.76 6.48
N ASP A 258 2.87 31.71 6.48
CA ASP A 258 2.99 32.71 7.54
C ASP A 258 3.05 32.05 8.93
N ASN A 259 2.01 32.26 9.75
CA ASN A 259 1.90 31.73 11.12
C ASN A 259 0.83 30.66 11.28
N VAL A 260 0.33 30.08 10.19
CA VAL A 260 -0.70 29.03 10.19
C VAL A 260 -0.23 27.79 9.42
N TYR A 261 -0.90 26.67 9.67
CA TYR A 261 -0.68 25.42 8.95
C TYR A 261 -1.70 25.27 7.82
N GLU A 262 -1.30 24.68 6.71
CA GLU A 262 -2.18 24.27 5.62
C GLU A 262 -1.95 22.78 5.35
N LEU A 263 -2.93 21.96 5.71
CA LEU A 263 -2.91 20.50 5.58
C LEU A 263 -3.72 20.11 4.35
N HIS A 264 -3.07 19.40 3.43
CA HIS A 264 -3.69 18.76 2.28
C HIS A 264 -3.71 17.27 2.51
N VAL A 265 -4.82 16.61 2.20
CA VAL A 265 -4.97 15.16 2.34
C VAL A 265 -5.66 14.60 1.10
N LEU A 266 -5.14 13.49 0.61
CA LEU A 266 -5.74 12.65 -0.41
C LEU A 266 -6.19 11.35 0.23
N PHE A 267 -7.44 10.97 -0.04
CA PHE A 267 -8.05 9.74 0.46
C PHE A 267 -8.31 8.74 -0.66
N ASP A 268 -8.34 7.47 -0.30
CA ASP A 268 -8.81 6.39 -1.16
C ASP A 268 -10.34 6.43 -1.29
N GLY A 269 -10.86 5.82 -2.34
CA GLY A 269 -12.30 5.76 -2.60
C GLY A 269 -12.68 6.36 -3.95
N GLU A 270 -13.99 6.42 -4.21
CA GLU A 270 -14.49 6.88 -5.51
C GLU A 270 -14.04 8.32 -5.78
N ASN A 271 -13.38 8.52 -6.92
CA ASN A 271 -12.77 9.78 -7.35
C ASN A 271 -11.55 10.27 -6.54
N MET A 272 -11.09 9.55 -5.52
CA MET A 272 -10.02 9.93 -4.60
C MET A 272 -10.25 11.32 -3.96
N PRO A 273 -11.13 11.39 -2.94
CA PRO A 273 -11.45 12.62 -2.23
C PRO A 273 -10.22 13.40 -1.75
N GLU A 274 -10.27 14.73 -1.82
CA GLU A 274 -9.27 15.62 -1.23
C GLU A 274 -9.88 16.49 -0.13
N LEU A 275 -9.12 16.70 0.95
CA LEU A 275 -9.40 17.67 2.00
C LEU A 275 -8.25 18.66 2.10
N ILE A 276 -8.55 19.95 2.06
CA ILE A 276 -7.58 21.02 2.28
C ILE A 276 -8.11 21.92 3.39
N VAL A 277 -7.36 22.02 4.49
CA VAL A 277 -7.73 22.81 5.65
C VAL A 277 -6.55 23.66 6.08
N ARG A 278 -6.80 24.95 6.29
CA ARG A 278 -5.89 25.85 6.99
C ARG A 278 -6.28 25.92 8.46
N CYS A 279 -5.32 25.92 9.36
CA CYS A 279 -5.59 25.93 10.81
C CYS A 279 -4.49 26.65 11.57
N ALA A 280 -4.83 27.16 12.76
CA ALA A 280 -3.88 27.81 13.64
C ALA A 280 -2.91 26.80 14.27
N ASP A 281 -3.42 25.63 14.63
CA ASP A 281 -2.64 24.57 15.29
C ASP A 281 -3.17 23.17 14.98
N ILE A 282 -2.33 22.16 15.23
CA ILE A 282 -2.61 20.74 14.98
C ILE A 282 -2.33 19.93 16.24
N LEU A 283 -3.35 19.23 16.73
CA LEU A 283 -3.25 18.31 17.85
C LEU A 283 -3.44 16.87 17.35
N VAL A 284 -2.60 15.98 17.84
CA VAL A 284 -2.59 14.56 17.48
C VAL A 284 -2.52 13.74 18.75
N GLU A 285 -3.49 12.85 18.91
CA GLU A 285 -3.79 12.18 20.19
C GLU A 285 -4.09 10.69 19.98
N GLU A 286 -3.85 9.92 21.04
CA GLU A 286 -4.34 8.55 21.19
C GLU A 286 -5.47 8.62 22.23
N GLU A 287 -6.71 8.35 21.79
CA GLU A 287 -7.93 8.26 22.61
C GLU A 287 -8.27 6.82 23.02
#